data_AF-A0A2E1BL18-F1
#
_entry.id   AF-A0A2E1BL18-F1
#
_cell.length_a   1.000
_cell.length_b   1.000
_cell.length_c   1.000
_cell.angle_alpha   90.00
_cell.angle_beta   90.00
_cell.angle_gamma   90.00
#
_symmetry.space_group_name_H-M   'P 1'
#
loop_
_entity.id
_entity.type
_entity.pdbx_description
1 polymer ?
#
loop_
_entity_poly.entity_id
_entity_poly.type
_entity_poly.pdbx_seq_one_letter_code
_entity_poly.pdbx_strand_id
1 'polypeptide(L)' 'MESIQAIKQRFGIIGNDTGLNRALEKIKQVAPTDISVLVTGESGVGKENIPRIAHQLSHRKHAKYIAVN' A
#
# COMPACT_ATOMS: atom_id res chain seq x y z
N MET A 1 16.34 0.15 -0.44
CA MET A 1 14.90 0.29 -0.11
C MET A 1 14.18 0.82 -1.34
N GLU A 2 13.01 0.29 -1.72
CA GLU A 2 12.23 0.82 -2.86
C GLU A 2 11.84 2.28 -2.64
N SER A 3 11.95 3.11 -3.68
CA SER A 3 11.48 4.50 -3.65
C SER A 3 9.96 4.56 -3.83
N ILE A 4 9.33 5.64 -3.37
CA ILE A 4 7.89 5.87 -3.58
C ILE A 4 7.54 5.86 -5.08
N GLN A 5 8.45 6.35 -5.93
CA GLN A 5 8.26 6.33 -7.38
C GLN A 5 8.19 4.90 -7.94
N ALA A 6 9.04 3.99 -7.46
CA ALA A 6 9.01 2.58 -7.87
C ALA A 6 7.70 1.90 -7.44
N ILE A 7 7.22 2.18 -6.22
CA ILE A 7 5.92 1.69 -5.72
C ILE A 7 4.81 2.21 -6.64
N LYS A 8 4.77 3.50 -6.94
CA LYS A 8 3.75 4.08 -7.82
C LYS A 8 3.69 3.40 -9.20
N GLN A 9 4.84 3.23 -9.84
CA GLN A 9 4.94 2.57 -11.14
C GLN A 9 4.47 1.11 -11.09
N ARG A 10 4.88 0.37 -10.05
CA ARG A 10 4.53 -1.05 -9.88
C ARG A 10 3.03 -1.29 -9.69
N PHE A 11 2.33 -0.36 -9.03
CA PHE A 11 0.90 -0.48 -8.73
C PHE A 11 0.01 0.41 -9.60
N GLY A 12 0.55 1.02 -10.65
CA GLY A 12 -0.23 1.88 -11.56
C GLY A 12 -0.82 3.13 -10.88
N ILE A 13 -0.18 3.61 -9.81
CA ILE A 13 -0.62 4.82 -9.10
C ILE A 13 -0.07 6.04 -9.82
N ILE A 14 -0.97 6.94 -10.22
CA ILE A 14 -0.65 8.21 -10.88
C ILE A 14 -0.92 9.35 -9.89
N GLY A 15 -0.01 10.32 -9.84
CA GLY A 15 -0.15 11.53 -9.02
C GLY A 15 1.05 11.81 -8.13
N ASN A 16 1.14 13.04 -7.64
CA ASN A 16 2.23 13.51 -6.76
C ASN A 16 1.72 14.26 -5.54
N ASP A 17 0.49 13.98 -5.12
CA ASP A 17 -0.07 14.58 -3.91
C ASP A 17 0.74 14.17 -2.66
N THR A 18 0.87 15.12 -1.72
CA THR A 18 1.63 14.92 -0.49
C THR A 18 0.97 13.92 0.46
N GLY A 19 -0.36 13.91 0.51
CA GLY A 19 -1.15 12.94 1.29
C GLY A 19 -0.99 11.53 0.75
N LEU A 20 -1.05 11.35 -0.57
CA LEU A 20 -0.77 10.08 -1.23
C LEU A 20 0.65 9.58 -0.93
N ASN A 21 1.66 10.44 -1.12
CA ASN A 21 3.06 10.10 -0.85
C ASN A 21 3.25 9.67 0.61
N ARG A 22 2.65 10.40 1.56
CA ARG A 22 2.69 10.08 2.99
C ARG A 22 2.01 8.75 3.31
N ALA A 23 0.89 8.44 2.69
CA ALA A 23 0.21 7.15 2.86
C ALA A 23 1.10 5.99 2.39
N LEU A 24 1.74 6.14 1.22
CA LEU A 24 2.65 5.14 0.68
C LEU A 24 3.90 4.94 1.55
N GLU A 25 4.48 6.02 2.10
CA GLU A 25 5.61 5.93 3.04
C GLU A 25 5.21 5.20 4.33
N LYS A 26 4.04 5.52 4.91
CA LYS A 26 3.53 4.80 6.08
C LYS A 26 3.38 3.30 5.79
N ILE A 27 2.82 2.95 4.64
CA ILE A 27 2.61 1.56 4.25
C ILE A 27 3.92 0.82 4.06
N LYS A 28 4.90 1.45 3.40
CA LYS A 28 6.26 0.91 3.28
C LYS A 28 6.90 0.64 4.64
N GLN A 29 6.66 1.48 5.64
CA GLN A 29 7.19 1.29 7.00
C GLN A 29 6.51 0.15 7.76
N VAL A 30 5.18 0.00 7.65
CA VAL A 30 4.43 -1.02 8.42
C VAL A 30 4.37 -2.39 7.73
N ALA A 31 4.52 -2.45 6.40
CA ALA A 31 4.47 -3.69 5.62
C ALA A 31 5.38 -4.83 6.11
N PRO A 32 6.63 -4.62 6.56
CA PRO A 32 7.48 -5.71 7.05
C PRO A 32 7.10 -6.21 8.46
N THR A 33 6.09 -5.63 9.11
CA THR A 33 5.66 -6.00 10.46
C THR A 33 4.38 -6.84 10.45
N ASP A 34 4.07 -7.48 11.58
CA ASP A 34 2.87 -8.32 11.74
C ASP A 34 1.66 -7.56 12.31
N ILE A 35 1.70 -6.23 12.35
CA ILE A 35 0.64 -5.41 12.94
C ILE A 35 -0.59 -5.33 12.02
N SER A 36 -1.78 -5.20 12.62
CA SER A 36 -3.00 -4.90 11.87
C SER A 36 -3.01 -3.45 11.38
N VAL A 37 -3.41 -3.22 10.13
CA VAL A 37 -3.47 -1.90 9.49
C VAL A 37 -4.91 -1.56 9.15
N LEU A 38 -5.39 -0.42 9.64
CA LEU A 38 -6.68 0.17 9.23
C LEU A 38 -6.44 1.19 8.11
N VAL A 39 -7.09 0.98 6.96
CA VAL A 39 -7.05 1.91 5.83
C VAL A 39 -8.35 2.71 5.79
N THR A 40 -8.27 4.01 5.97
CA THR A 40 -9.41 4.93 5.96
C THR A 40 -9.42 5.79 4.70
N GLY A 41 -10.61 6.20 4.29
CA GLY A 41 -10.82 7.11 3.15
C GLY A 41 -12.25 7.05 2.65
N GLU A 42 -12.65 8.06 1.89
CA GLU A 42 -13.98 8.13 1.29
C GLU A 42 -14.23 6.99 0.28
N SER A 43 -15.47 6.86 -0.15
CA SER A 43 -15.79 5.90 -1.23
C SER A 43 -15.15 6.37 -2.54
N GLY A 44 -14.60 5.43 -3.33
CA GLY A 44 -14.02 5.73 -4.64
C GLY A 44 -12.60 6.30 -4.68
N VAL A 45 -11.92 6.49 -3.54
CA VAL A 45 -10.55 7.06 -3.50
C VAL A 45 -9.42 6.05 -3.80
N GLY A 46 -9.75 4.82 -4.19
CA GLY A 46 -8.76 3.79 -4.53
C GLY A 46 -8.04 3.15 -3.34
N LYS A 47 -8.65 3.17 -2.14
CA LYS A 47 -8.08 2.62 -0.89
C LYS A 47 -7.73 1.13 -0.97
N GLU A 48 -8.35 0.38 -1.88
CA GLU A 48 -8.10 -1.04 -2.13
C GLU A 48 -6.68 -1.34 -2.64
N ASN A 49 -5.97 -0.34 -3.17
CA ASN A 49 -4.58 -0.49 -3.57
C ASN A 49 -3.65 -0.60 -2.34
N ILE A 50 -4.00 0.02 -1.22
CA ILE A 50 -3.15 0.10 -0.04
C ILE A 50 -2.89 -1.30 0.57
N PRO A 51 -3.90 -2.14 0.86
CA PRO A 51 -3.65 -3.49 1.36
C PRO A 51 -2.85 -4.38 0.39
N ARG A 52 -3.04 -4.22 -0.92
CA ARG A 52 -2.26 -4.94 -1.94
C ARG A 52 -0.78 -4.56 -1.90
N ILE A 53 -0.49 -3.27 -1.75
CA ILE A 53 0.88 -2.76 -1.60
C ILE A 53 1.48 -3.30 -0.30
N ALA A 54 0.76 -3.21 0.82
CA ALA A 54 1.22 -3.73 2.10
C ALA A 54 1.60 -5.21 2.01
N HIS A 55 0.75 -6.05 1.41
CA HIS A 55 1.03 -7.47 1.22
C HIS A 55 2.30 -7.72 0.39
N GLN A 56 2.44 -7.03 -0.74
CA GLN A 56 3.58 -7.18 -1.65
C GLN A 56 4.92 -6.68 -1.09
N LEU A 57 4.89 -5.71 -0.17
CA LEU A 57 6.06 -5.19 0.52
C LEU A 57 6.38 -5.94 1.81
N SER A 58 5.50 -6.83 2.26
CA SER A 58 5.69 -7.64 3.48
C SER A 58 6.56 -8.88 3.24
N HIS A 59 6.99 -9.50 4.34
CA HIS A 59 7.61 -10.83 4.31
C HIS A 59 6.67 -11.93 3.77
N ARG A 60 5.36 -11.66 3.74
CA ARG A 60 4.31 -12.60 3.30
C ARG A 60 3.94 -12.43 1.83
N LYS A 61 4.69 -11.65 1.04
CA LYS A 61 4.42 -11.36 -0.38
C LYS A 61 4.22 -12.59 -1.28
N HIS A 62 4.79 -13.74 -0.92
CA HIS A 62 4.64 -15.00 -1.64
C HIS A 62 3.45 -15.85 -1.18
N ALA A 63 2.81 -15.49 -0.06
CA ALA A 63 1.60 -16.13 0.41
C ALA A 63 0.37 -15.62 -0.35
N LYS A 64 -0.73 -16.39 -0.28
CA LYS A 64 -2.00 -16.06 -0.92
C LYS A 64 -2.56 -14.76 -0.33
N TYR A 65 -2.81 -13.78 -1.19
CA TYR A 65 -3.56 -12.57 -0.85
C TYR A 65 -5.05 -12.82 -1.07
N ILE A 66 -5.88 -12.60 -0.04
CA ILE A 66 -7.34 -12.75 -0.12
C ILE A 66 -7.96 -11.42 0.28
N ALA A 67 -8.73 -10.82 -0.64
CA ALA A 67 -9.52 -9.62 -0.38
C ALA A 67 -11.00 -10.00 -0.27
N VAL A 68 -11.67 -9.44 0.73
CA VAL A 68 -13.11 -9.58 0.98
C VAL A 68 -13.70 -8.18 1.06
N ASN A 69 -14.84 -7.97 0.40
CA ASN A 69 -15.54 -6.68 0.36
C ASN A 69 -16.65 -6.63 1.41
#